data_AF-A0A356JX53-F1
#
_entry.id   AF-A0A356JX53-F1
#
_cell.length_a   1.000
_cell.length_b   1.000
_cell.length_c   1.000
_cell.angle_alpha   90.00
_cell.angle_beta   90.00
_cell.angle_gamma   90.00
#
_symmetry.space_group_name_H-M   'P 1'
#
loop_
_entity.id
_entity.type
_entity.pdbx_description
1 polymer ?
#
loop_
_entity_poly.entity_id
_entity_poly.type
_entity_poly.pdbx_seq_one_letter_code
_entity_poly.pdbx_strand_id
1 'polypeptide(L)'
;MKNKIFALAMIFCSFAFAQDFDDWGSFSDDTDGFGGSSSPSITFSGEGELQGRMYLDKPEYEGQKDSDYDSVSDFPVTATPSAKLGINFSGSNVDADIQLKFDESAIKDYPQDVIDELTIRGYFGKLKLEAGKMKVIWGKGDKLHVLDNFNADDYTDFIVPEYIDRRLSTPMFRAIYSFEKNDLRLEGIWTPYMEKDRFATDGIWTPDAYTELKNSVTEIASKWAESGTVGLMKAAQFNQDDLYQDTQKLKYTQAGLRITGTFGSFDWGASYYYGHYKQPSADLSATILSGKTEMPSLEYD
;
A
#
# COMPACT_ATOMS: atom_id res chain seq x y z
N MET A 1 -57.90 4.78 3.84
CA MET A 1 -57.56 6.17 4.22
C MET A 1 -56.26 6.10 5.01
N LYS A 2 -55.15 6.59 4.42
CA LYS A 2 -54.35 7.74 4.90
C LYS A 2 -53.50 7.38 6.15
N ASN A 3 -52.17 7.36 6.18
CA ASN A 3 -51.16 8.06 5.38
C ASN A 3 -49.84 7.26 5.33
N LYS A 4 -49.21 7.25 4.14
CA LYS A 4 -47.77 7.01 4.01
C LYS A 4 -47.06 8.28 4.48
N ILE A 5 -46.12 8.16 5.41
CA ILE A 5 -45.16 9.24 5.70
C ILE A 5 -43.84 8.81 5.08
N PHE A 6 -43.47 9.54 4.04
CA PHE A 6 -42.23 9.46 3.28
C PHE A 6 -41.20 10.40 3.95
N ALA A 7 -39.96 9.95 4.01
CA ALA A 7 -38.69 10.69 4.02
C ALA A 7 -38.53 11.93 4.93
N LEU A 8 -37.51 11.87 5.81
CA LEU A 8 -36.54 12.95 5.96
C LEU A 8 -35.22 12.40 6.53
N ALA A 9 -34.35 11.88 5.66
CA ALA A 9 -32.93 11.74 5.97
C ALA A 9 -32.28 13.11 5.68
N MET A 10 -32.12 13.94 6.71
CA MET A 10 -31.25 15.10 6.61
C MET A 10 -29.81 14.61 6.61
N ILE A 11 -29.22 14.52 5.44
CA ILE A 11 -27.76 14.53 5.27
C ILE A 11 -27.32 15.96 5.57
N PHE A 12 -26.87 16.21 6.80
CA PHE A 12 -26.02 17.36 7.10
C PHE A 12 -24.57 16.93 6.85
N CYS A 13 -24.17 16.94 5.58
CA CYS A 13 -22.76 17.12 5.24
C CYS A 13 -22.46 18.60 5.46
N SER A 14 -21.94 18.93 6.65
CA SER A 14 -21.33 20.23 6.88
C SER A 14 -20.03 20.27 6.07
N PHE A 15 -20.10 20.85 4.87
CA PHE A 15 -18.91 21.32 4.17
C PHE A 15 -18.31 22.46 4.98
N ALA A 16 -17.22 22.18 5.70
CA ALA A 16 -16.31 23.23 6.11
C ALA A 16 -15.41 23.54 4.92
N PHE A 17 -15.62 24.70 4.30
CA PHE A 17 -14.82 25.18 3.19
C PHE A 17 -13.37 25.39 3.62
N ALA A 18 -12.44 24.66 3.01
CA ALA A 18 -11.08 25.11 2.75
C ALA A 18 -10.96 25.32 1.24
N GLN A 19 -10.52 26.50 0.83
CA GLN A 19 -10.32 26.86 -0.57
C GLN A 19 -9.15 26.04 -1.15
N ASP A 20 -9.34 25.44 -2.33
CA ASP A 20 -8.35 24.73 -3.15
C ASP A 20 -7.42 23.76 -2.39
N PHE A 21 -7.94 22.58 -2.04
CA PHE A 21 -7.19 21.47 -1.41
C PHE A 21 -7.39 20.12 -2.15
N ASP A 22 -7.79 20.14 -3.42
CA ASP A 22 -8.22 18.94 -4.17
C ASP A 22 -7.08 18.03 -4.68
N ASP A 23 -5.82 18.26 -4.30
CA ASP A 23 -4.71 17.45 -4.81
C ASP A 23 -3.56 17.27 -3.82
N TRP A 24 -3.82 16.51 -2.76
CA TRP A 24 -2.80 16.12 -1.77
C TRP A 24 -1.69 15.24 -2.37
N GLY A 25 -1.94 14.60 -3.53
CA GLY A 25 -0.99 13.74 -4.24
C GLY A 25 -0.13 14.46 -5.29
N SER A 26 -0.45 15.71 -5.67
CA SER A 26 0.22 16.46 -6.73
C SER A 26 0.96 17.70 -6.22
N PHE A 27 1.65 17.59 -5.09
CA PHE A 27 2.70 18.56 -4.76
C PHE A 27 4.00 18.32 -5.55
N SER A 28 3.98 17.39 -6.52
CA SER A 28 5.18 16.95 -7.26
C SER A 28 5.20 17.31 -8.74
N ASP A 29 4.14 17.89 -9.32
CA ASP A 29 4.12 18.19 -10.76
C ASP A 29 4.52 19.64 -11.05
N ASP A 30 5.71 20.04 -10.59
CA ASP A 30 6.45 21.15 -11.20
C ASP A 30 7.16 20.62 -12.45
N THR A 31 6.40 20.43 -13.53
CA THR A 31 6.97 20.51 -14.87
C THR A 31 7.11 21.97 -15.25
N ASP A 32 8.17 22.65 -14.79
CA ASP A 32 8.66 23.84 -15.46
C ASP A 32 10.14 24.12 -15.14
N GLY A 33 10.95 24.16 -16.20
CA GLY A 33 12.14 25.01 -16.29
C GLY A 33 13.26 24.78 -15.27
N PHE A 34 14.32 24.13 -15.73
CA PHE A 34 15.61 24.17 -15.05
C PHE A 34 16.12 25.62 -14.92
N GLY A 35 15.93 26.27 -13.77
CA GLY A 35 16.58 27.56 -13.46
C GLY A 35 15.75 28.72 -12.88
N GLY A 36 14.61 28.49 -12.22
CA GLY A 36 13.95 29.54 -11.44
C GLY A 36 14.55 29.65 -10.04
N SER A 37 15.17 30.80 -9.67
CA SER A 37 15.55 31.04 -8.27
C SER A 37 14.30 31.31 -7.44
N SER A 38 13.71 30.27 -6.84
CA SER A 38 12.71 30.44 -5.78
C SER A 38 13.43 30.82 -4.48
N SER A 39 12.84 31.76 -3.74
CA SER A 39 13.22 32.00 -2.34
C SER A 39 12.85 30.76 -1.52
N PRO A 40 13.69 30.34 -0.55
CA PRO A 40 13.35 29.20 0.29
C PRO A 40 12.01 29.42 0.99
N SER A 41 11.14 28.42 0.94
CA SER A 41 9.82 28.43 1.56
C SER A 41 9.59 27.16 2.37
N ILE A 42 8.75 27.28 3.40
CA ILE A 42 8.21 26.14 4.14
C ILE A 42 6.70 26.28 4.12
N THR A 43 6.03 25.22 3.70
CA THR A 43 4.58 25.12 3.63
C THR A 43 4.12 23.99 4.54
N PHE A 44 3.04 24.24 5.28
CA PHE A 44 2.37 23.24 6.11
C PHE A 44 0.98 22.99 5.52
N SER A 45 0.60 21.73 5.43
CA SER A 45 -0.73 21.30 5.00
C SER A 45 -1.29 20.30 6.00
N GLY A 46 -2.60 20.13 6.00
CA GLY A 46 -3.25 19.14 6.84
C GLY A 46 -4.69 18.91 6.42
N GLU A 47 -5.14 17.69 6.64
CA GLU A 47 -6.47 17.21 6.33
C GLU A 47 -6.96 16.31 7.47
N GLY A 48 -8.26 16.34 7.75
CA GLY A 48 -8.91 15.42 8.67
C GLY A 48 -10.19 14.89 8.04
N GLU A 49 -10.36 13.58 8.06
CA GLU A 49 -11.49 12.87 7.47
C GLU A 49 -12.18 12.01 8.54
N LEU A 50 -13.51 11.90 8.45
CA LEU A 50 -14.28 10.90 9.18
C LEU A 50 -15.11 10.12 8.17
N GLN A 51 -14.73 8.86 7.95
CA GLN A 51 -15.41 7.99 7.02
C GLN A 51 -16.41 7.09 7.76
N GLY A 52 -17.70 7.21 7.43
CA GLY A 52 -18.73 6.29 7.90
C GLY A 52 -19.09 5.28 6.80
N ARG A 53 -19.10 3.99 7.10
CA ARG A 53 -19.46 2.95 6.13
C ARG A 53 -20.46 1.97 6.72
N MET A 54 -21.49 1.64 5.94
CA MET A 54 -22.49 0.63 6.30
C MET A 54 -22.47 -0.49 5.27
N TYR A 55 -22.37 -1.73 5.75
CA TYR A 55 -22.30 -2.91 4.91
C TYR A 55 -23.67 -3.57 4.82
N LEU A 56 -24.19 -3.67 3.61
CA LEU A 56 -25.51 -4.24 3.33
C LEU A 56 -25.47 -5.77 3.19
N ASP A 57 -24.28 -6.34 3.02
CA ASP A 57 -24.04 -7.77 2.84
C ASP A 57 -23.37 -8.38 4.07
N LYS A 58 -23.56 -9.68 4.29
CA LYS A 58 -22.99 -10.40 5.42
C LYS A 58 -21.59 -10.90 5.06
N PRO A 59 -20.59 -10.75 5.96
CA PRO A 59 -19.39 -11.57 5.85
C PRO A 59 -19.80 -13.04 5.99
N GLU A 60 -19.51 -13.87 4.98
CA GLU A 60 -19.71 -15.34 5.04
C GLU A 60 -18.77 -16.02 6.08
N TYR A 61 -17.93 -15.24 6.75
CA TYR A 61 -16.77 -15.66 7.53
C TYR A 61 -17.09 -16.26 8.92
N GLU A 62 -18.26 -16.00 9.51
CA GLU A 62 -18.55 -16.44 10.90
C GLU A 62 -19.40 -17.71 11.01
N GLY A 63 -19.34 -18.66 10.07
CA GLY A 63 -20.03 -19.96 10.23
C GLY A 63 -21.55 -19.89 10.45
N GLN A 64 -22.13 -18.69 10.29
CA GLN A 64 -23.52 -18.37 10.52
C GLN A 64 -24.15 -18.16 9.15
N LYS A 65 -24.32 -19.28 8.43
CA LYS A 65 -24.87 -19.28 7.07
C LYS A 65 -26.33 -18.81 6.96
N ASP A 66 -27.00 -18.43 8.05
CA ASP A 66 -28.47 -18.34 8.09
C ASP A 66 -29.06 -17.30 9.08
N SER A 67 -28.34 -16.24 9.48
CA SER A 67 -28.99 -15.13 10.21
C SER A 67 -29.40 -14.04 9.23
N ASP A 68 -30.65 -14.00 8.77
CA ASP A 68 -31.19 -12.87 8.00
C ASP A 68 -30.99 -11.54 8.75
N TYR A 69 -30.52 -10.50 8.03
CA TYR A 69 -30.56 -9.14 8.58
C TYR A 69 -32.03 -8.71 8.54
N ASP A 70 -32.74 -8.96 9.64
CA ASP A 70 -34.18 -8.71 9.74
C ASP A 70 -34.48 -7.20 9.89
N SER A 71 -33.49 -6.39 10.25
CA SER A 71 -33.62 -4.95 10.44
C SER A 71 -32.39 -4.16 9.96
N VAL A 72 -32.61 -2.91 9.54
CA VAL A 72 -31.54 -1.95 9.18
C VAL A 72 -30.56 -1.69 10.33
N SER A 73 -31.00 -1.91 11.58
CA SER A 73 -30.15 -1.82 12.78
C SER A 73 -29.06 -2.87 12.85
N ASP A 74 -29.19 -3.94 12.07
CA ASP A 74 -28.32 -5.12 12.18
C ASP A 74 -27.16 -5.04 11.19
N PHE A 75 -27.18 -4.04 10.29
CA PHE A 75 -26.09 -3.80 9.34
C PHE A 75 -24.82 -3.33 10.08
N PRO A 76 -23.66 -3.96 9.82
CA PRO A 76 -22.40 -3.50 10.36
C PRO A 76 -22.09 -2.08 9.88
N VAL A 77 -21.80 -1.19 10.82
CA VAL A 77 -21.39 0.19 10.54
C VAL A 77 -20.00 0.43 11.12
N THR A 78 -19.08 0.94 10.31
CA THR A 78 -17.76 1.40 10.73
C THR A 78 -17.67 2.91 10.66
N ALA A 79 -16.87 3.49 11.54
CA ALA A 79 -16.54 4.92 11.55
C ALA A 79 -15.02 5.05 11.72
N THR A 80 -14.34 5.47 10.66
CA THR A 80 -12.88 5.52 10.57
C THR A 80 -12.44 6.97 10.52
N PRO A 81 -11.95 7.54 11.63
CA PRO A 81 -11.28 8.84 11.60
C PRO A 81 -9.88 8.69 11.01
N SER A 82 -9.48 9.64 10.18
CA SER A 82 -8.09 9.76 9.71
C SER A 82 -7.67 11.23 9.69
N ALA A 83 -6.37 11.47 9.74
CA ALA A 83 -5.78 12.78 9.54
C ALA A 83 -4.44 12.67 8.82
N LYS A 84 -4.14 13.65 7.97
CA LYS A 84 -2.88 13.77 7.24
C LYS A 84 -2.25 15.11 7.57
N LEU A 85 -0.93 15.18 7.72
CA LEU A 85 -0.18 16.42 7.90
C LEU A 85 1.00 16.44 6.91
N GLY A 86 1.14 17.52 6.15
CA GLY A 86 2.25 17.71 5.21
C GLY A 86 3.16 18.85 5.65
N ILE A 87 4.46 18.67 5.45
CA ILE A 87 5.48 19.71 5.59
C ILE A 87 6.34 19.66 4.35
N ASN A 88 6.32 20.74 3.57
CA ASN A 88 7.12 20.87 2.38
C ASN A 88 8.13 22.01 2.57
N PHE A 89 9.38 21.74 2.28
CA PHE A 89 10.44 22.73 2.16
C PHE A 89 10.85 22.79 0.68
N SER A 90 10.74 23.98 0.09
CA SER A 90 11.27 24.24 -1.24
C SER A 90 12.45 25.19 -1.16
N GLY A 91 13.57 24.82 -1.77
CA GLY A 91 14.79 25.60 -1.82
C GLY A 91 15.33 25.67 -3.25
N SER A 92 16.35 26.49 -3.48
CA SER A 92 16.80 26.76 -4.86
C SER A 92 17.37 25.54 -5.60
N ASN A 93 17.92 24.54 -4.90
CA ASN A 93 18.47 23.30 -5.48
C ASN A 93 18.14 22.06 -4.66
N VAL A 94 17.33 22.19 -3.60
CA VAL A 94 16.99 21.10 -2.69
C VAL A 94 15.57 21.32 -2.21
N ASP A 95 14.76 20.27 -2.28
CA ASP A 95 13.44 20.22 -1.68
C ASP A 95 13.38 19.07 -0.67
N ALA A 96 12.52 19.20 0.32
CA ALA A 96 12.17 18.13 1.24
C ALA A 96 10.67 18.08 1.45
N ASP A 97 10.12 16.88 1.48
CA ASP A 97 8.70 16.62 1.66
C ASP A 97 8.51 15.60 2.78
N ILE A 98 7.65 15.93 3.73
CA ILE A 98 7.30 15.07 4.86
C ILE A 98 5.78 14.97 4.90
N GLN A 99 5.25 13.76 4.79
CA GLN A 99 3.83 13.46 4.90
C GLN A 99 3.63 12.51 6.07
N LEU A 100 2.79 12.93 7.02
CA LEU A 100 2.40 12.15 8.17
C LEU A 100 0.95 11.72 8.01
N LYS A 101 0.65 10.47 8.38
CA LYS A 101 -0.68 9.87 8.32
C LYS A 101 -1.07 9.33 9.69
N PHE A 102 -2.29 9.62 10.12
CA PHE A 102 -2.83 9.21 11.40
C PHE A 102 -4.18 8.55 11.15
N ASP A 103 -4.19 7.24 11.20
CA ASP A 103 -5.40 6.42 11.14
C ASP A 103 -5.23 5.23 12.10
N GLU A 104 -6.28 4.43 12.26
CA GLU A 104 -6.25 3.31 13.20
C GLU A 104 -5.13 2.31 12.89
N SER A 105 -4.92 1.97 11.62
CA SER A 105 -3.93 0.96 11.22
C SER A 105 -2.51 1.50 11.34
N ALA A 106 -2.25 2.74 10.93
CA ALA A 106 -0.95 3.40 11.08
C ALA A 106 -0.55 3.56 12.56
N ILE A 107 -1.49 3.77 13.47
CA ILE A 107 -1.17 3.97 14.89
C ILE A 107 -1.02 2.65 15.65
N LYS A 108 -1.88 1.65 15.37
CA LYS A 108 -1.91 0.40 16.14
C LYS A 108 -1.08 -0.70 15.52
N ASP A 109 -1.24 -0.94 14.22
CA ASP A 109 -0.75 -2.13 13.54
C ASP A 109 0.56 -1.87 12.80
N TYR A 110 0.72 -0.67 12.24
CA TYR A 110 1.86 -0.27 11.42
C TYR A 110 2.43 1.10 11.82
N PRO A 111 3.03 1.27 13.01
CA PRO A 111 3.57 2.55 13.51
C PRO A 111 4.53 3.28 12.56
N GLN A 112 5.26 2.53 11.72
CA GLN A 112 6.15 3.08 10.70
C GLN A 112 5.43 3.86 9.59
N ASP A 113 4.12 3.67 9.42
CA ASP A 113 3.30 4.35 8.42
C ASP A 113 2.68 5.65 8.92
N VAL A 114 2.92 5.99 10.19
CA VAL A 114 2.71 7.36 10.67
C VAL A 114 3.53 8.33 9.84
N ILE A 115 4.72 7.91 9.39
CA ILE A 115 5.47 8.60 8.34
C ILE A 115 5.06 7.97 7.01
N ASP A 116 4.12 8.60 6.32
CA ASP A 116 3.62 8.12 5.03
C ASP A 116 4.65 8.40 3.93
N GLU A 117 5.18 9.62 3.83
CA GLU A 117 6.32 9.91 2.95
C GLU A 117 7.36 10.77 3.64
N LEU A 118 8.62 10.53 3.31
CA LEU A 118 9.75 11.36 3.69
C LEU A 118 10.70 11.37 2.51
N THR A 119 10.70 12.46 1.76
CA THR A 119 11.46 12.57 0.51
C THR A 119 12.39 13.76 0.57
N ILE A 120 13.67 13.55 0.25
CA ILE A 120 14.62 14.64 0.00
C ILE A 120 15.01 14.59 -1.47
N ARG A 121 14.96 15.74 -2.15
CA ARG A 121 15.26 15.89 -3.58
C ARG A 121 16.37 16.91 -3.75
N GLY A 122 17.41 16.56 -4.49
CA GLY A 122 18.50 17.46 -4.86
C GLY A 122 18.61 17.61 -6.38
N TYR A 123 18.79 18.83 -6.84
CA TYR A 123 18.87 19.19 -8.25
C TYR A 123 20.29 19.65 -8.61
N PHE A 124 20.95 18.93 -9.52
CA PHE A 124 22.35 19.12 -9.88
C PHE A 124 22.50 19.21 -11.41
N GLY A 125 22.03 20.31 -12.00
CA GLY A 125 21.94 20.39 -13.45
C GLY A 125 20.98 19.33 -13.99
N LYS A 126 21.44 18.56 -14.96
CA LYS A 126 20.66 17.49 -15.61
C LYS A 126 20.33 16.30 -14.70
N LEU A 127 20.96 16.22 -13.52
CA LEU A 127 20.81 15.12 -12.57
C LEU A 127 19.90 15.56 -11.41
N LYS A 128 18.80 14.83 -11.19
CA LYS A 128 17.98 14.88 -9.99
C LYS A 128 18.24 13.63 -9.15
N LEU A 129 18.50 13.81 -7.87
CA LEU A 129 18.66 12.73 -6.90
C LEU A 129 17.52 12.81 -5.89
N GLU A 130 16.88 11.69 -5.59
CA GLU A 130 15.82 11.58 -4.60
C GLU A 130 16.16 10.43 -3.64
N ALA A 131 15.90 10.63 -2.35
CA ALA A 131 16.09 9.59 -1.35
C ALA A 131 15.09 9.74 -0.21
N GLY A 132 14.66 8.60 0.32
CA GLY A 132 13.81 8.53 1.50
C GLY A 132 12.68 7.50 1.35
N LYS A 133 11.62 7.61 2.16
CA LYS A 133 10.44 6.74 2.10
C LYS A 133 9.46 7.35 1.10
N MET A 134 9.35 6.76 -0.09
CA MET A 134 8.70 7.38 -1.26
C MET A 134 7.68 6.43 -1.89
N LYS A 135 6.68 6.97 -2.61
CA LYS A 135 5.83 6.22 -3.54
C LYS A 135 6.20 6.64 -4.97
N VAL A 136 6.83 5.74 -5.72
CA VAL A 136 7.25 6.01 -7.10
C VAL A 136 6.32 5.31 -8.07
N ILE A 137 5.85 6.04 -9.07
CA ILE A 137 4.98 5.55 -10.11
C ILE A 137 5.74 5.40 -11.43
N TRP A 138 5.70 4.20 -12.02
CA TRP A 138 6.24 3.92 -13.35
C TRP A 138 5.14 3.61 -14.36
N GLY A 139 5.25 4.22 -15.55
CA GLY A 139 4.24 4.16 -16.61
C GLY A 139 3.33 5.39 -16.63
N LYS A 140 2.61 5.57 -17.74
CA LYS A 140 1.49 6.50 -17.82
C LYS A 140 0.22 5.64 -17.73
N GLY A 141 -0.65 5.89 -16.77
CA GLY A 141 -1.90 5.17 -16.59
C GLY A 141 -2.87 5.97 -15.71
N ASP A 142 -4.16 5.79 -15.95
CA ASP A 142 -5.19 6.36 -15.08
C ASP A 142 -5.49 5.33 -13.97
N LYS A 143 -5.13 5.65 -12.73
CA LYS A 143 -5.34 4.84 -11.50
C LYS A 143 -4.78 3.40 -11.49
N LEU A 144 -4.11 2.94 -12.53
CA LEU A 144 -3.43 1.65 -12.57
C LEU A 144 -2.16 1.74 -13.42
N HIS A 145 -1.04 1.34 -12.83
CA HIS A 145 0.27 1.38 -13.47
C HIS A 145 0.86 -0.02 -13.54
N VAL A 146 0.86 -0.61 -14.73
CA VAL A 146 1.32 -2.00 -14.97
C VAL A 146 2.83 -2.15 -14.76
N LEU A 147 3.60 -1.07 -14.84
CA LEU A 147 5.07 -1.07 -14.73
C LEU A 147 5.57 -0.61 -13.36
N ASP A 148 4.65 -0.33 -12.43
CA ASP A 148 4.97 0.17 -11.12
C ASP A 148 5.17 -1.00 -10.14
N ASN A 149 6.43 -1.41 -9.99
CA ASN A 149 6.78 -2.64 -9.29
C ASN A 149 7.44 -2.42 -7.93
N PHE A 150 7.84 -1.20 -7.54
CA PHE A 150 8.65 -1.00 -6.33
C PHE A 150 7.83 -0.96 -5.04
N ASN A 151 6.76 -0.18 -5.02
CA ASN A 151 5.94 0.03 -3.84
C ASN A 151 4.91 -1.09 -3.67
N ALA A 152 4.75 -1.62 -2.47
CA ALA A 152 3.70 -2.60 -2.16
C ALA A 152 2.31 -1.96 -2.13
N ASP A 153 1.27 -2.78 -2.18
CA ASP A 153 -0.11 -2.35 -2.03
C ASP A 153 -0.70 -2.82 -0.70
N ASP A 154 -1.55 -1.98 -0.11
CA ASP A 154 -2.37 -2.30 1.05
C ASP A 154 -3.80 -2.73 0.64
N TYR A 155 -4.05 -4.04 0.62
CA TYR A 155 -5.36 -4.62 0.30
C TYR A 155 -6.22 -4.87 1.55
N THR A 156 -5.90 -4.29 2.71
CA THR A 156 -6.70 -4.46 3.93
C THR A 156 -8.09 -3.82 3.82
N ASP A 157 -8.23 -2.77 3.02
CA ASP A 157 -9.52 -2.17 2.66
C ASP A 157 -9.67 -2.04 1.14
N PHE A 158 -10.52 -2.88 0.56
CA PHE A 158 -10.74 -2.92 -0.89
C PHE A 158 -11.48 -1.70 -1.43
N ILE A 159 -12.20 -0.95 -0.58
CA ILE A 159 -13.00 0.20 -1.02
C ILE A 159 -12.17 1.47 -1.17
N VAL A 160 -10.92 1.52 -0.67
CA VAL A 160 -10.03 2.67 -0.87
C VAL A 160 -9.83 2.88 -2.38
N PRO A 161 -10.43 3.91 -2.99
CA PRO A 161 -10.59 3.96 -4.44
C PRO A 161 -9.35 4.51 -5.13
N GLU A 162 -8.55 5.32 -4.42
CA GLU A 162 -7.40 5.98 -4.99
C GLU A 162 -6.16 5.12 -4.89
N TYR A 163 -5.54 4.92 -6.05
CA TYR A 163 -4.37 4.08 -6.24
C TYR A 163 -3.20 4.46 -5.32
N ILE A 164 -2.97 5.77 -5.14
CA ILE A 164 -1.85 6.27 -4.35
C ILE A 164 -2.03 6.05 -2.84
N ASP A 165 -3.28 6.04 -2.37
CA ASP A 165 -3.61 5.79 -0.96
C ASP A 165 -3.41 4.32 -0.60
N ARG A 166 -3.59 3.41 -1.56
CA ARG A 166 -3.26 1.99 -1.39
C ARG A 166 -1.75 1.73 -1.39
N ARG A 167 -0.97 2.55 -2.07
CA ARG A 167 0.47 2.33 -2.23
C ARG A 167 1.21 2.58 -0.92
N LEU A 168 1.99 1.59 -0.50
CA LEU A 168 2.88 1.66 0.65
C LEU A 168 4.20 2.28 0.23
N SER A 169 4.56 3.38 0.87
CA SER A 169 5.85 4.03 0.65
C SER A 169 6.99 3.12 1.11
N THR A 170 8.10 3.15 0.38
CA THR A 170 9.24 2.27 0.62
C THR A 170 10.52 3.10 0.64
N PRO A 171 11.48 2.83 1.54
CA PRO A 171 12.78 3.46 1.48
C PRO A 171 13.46 3.17 0.16
N MET A 172 13.89 4.20 -0.54
CA MET A 172 14.55 4.04 -1.82
C MET A 172 15.46 5.21 -2.15
N PHE A 173 16.33 4.97 -3.12
CA PHE A 173 17.16 5.96 -3.77
C PHE A 173 16.80 5.98 -5.24
N ARG A 174 16.67 7.17 -5.81
CA ARG A 174 16.31 7.39 -7.19
C ARG A 174 17.21 8.44 -7.81
N ALA A 175 17.73 8.14 -8.99
CA ALA A 175 18.56 9.03 -9.77
C ALA A 175 17.95 9.21 -11.15
N ILE A 176 17.71 10.46 -11.55
CA ILE A 176 17.11 10.79 -12.83
C ILE A 176 18.05 11.72 -13.57
N TYR A 177 18.48 11.31 -14.75
CA TYR A 177 19.31 12.11 -15.63
C TYR A 177 18.51 12.48 -16.90
N SER A 178 18.34 13.78 -17.14
CA SER A 178 17.63 14.29 -18.32
C SER A 178 18.64 14.78 -19.37
N PHE A 179 18.61 14.19 -20.56
CA PHE A 179 19.42 14.62 -21.69
C PHE A 179 18.69 15.75 -22.44
N GLU A 180 19.44 16.69 -23.02
CA GLU A 180 18.88 17.86 -23.73
C GLU A 180 18.27 17.51 -25.10
N LYS A 181 18.59 16.34 -25.65
CA LYS A 181 18.19 15.95 -27.00
C LYS A 181 17.10 14.89 -26.94
N ASN A 182 16.01 15.13 -27.67
CA ASN A 182 14.90 14.20 -27.86
C ASN A 182 14.14 13.83 -26.56
N ASP A 183 14.14 14.73 -25.57
CA ASP A 183 13.51 14.53 -24.24
C ASP A 183 13.87 13.19 -23.59
N LEU A 184 15.10 12.72 -23.85
CA LEU A 184 15.57 11.45 -23.32
C LEU A 184 15.82 11.59 -21.81
N ARG A 185 15.25 10.68 -21.03
CA ARG A 185 15.41 10.60 -19.58
C ARG A 185 15.83 9.19 -19.20
N LEU A 186 16.90 9.10 -18.42
CA LEU A 186 17.36 7.87 -17.79
C LEU A 186 17.06 7.95 -16.29
N GLU A 187 16.45 6.92 -15.76
CA GLU A 187 16.06 6.82 -14.37
C GLU A 187 16.54 5.50 -13.80
N GLY A 188 17.18 5.55 -12.63
CA GLY A 188 17.56 4.39 -11.84
C GLY A 188 16.96 4.48 -10.47
N ILE A 189 16.41 3.37 -9.99
CA ILE A 189 15.84 3.23 -8.65
C ILE A 189 16.48 2.03 -7.96
N TRP A 190 16.74 2.17 -6.68
CA TRP A 190 17.20 1.11 -5.80
C TRP A 190 16.47 1.17 -4.47
N THR A 191 15.94 0.03 -4.01
CA THR A 191 15.38 -0.15 -2.68
C THR A 191 16.27 -1.13 -1.89
N PRO A 192 16.61 -0.85 -0.63
CA PRO A 192 17.45 -1.74 0.18
C PRO A 192 16.72 -3.04 0.56
N TYR A 193 15.40 -3.04 0.55
CA TYR A 193 14.57 -4.20 0.88
C TYR A 193 13.23 -4.14 0.13
N MET A 194 12.38 -5.15 0.37
CA MET A 194 11.04 -5.25 -0.18
C MET A 194 9.98 -5.09 0.91
N GLU A 195 9.06 -4.14 0.70
CA GLU A 195 7.81 -4.10 1.44
C GLU A 195 6.85 -5.14 0.83
N LYS A 196 6.16 -5.91 1.68
CA LYS A 196 5.20 -6.95 1.24
C LYS A 196 3.81 -6.35 1.07
N ASP A 197 3.00 -6.96 0.19
CA ASP A 197 1.59 -6.60 0.10
C ASP A 197 0.88 -6.95 1.42
N ARG A 198 -0.07 -6.12 1.82
CA ARG A 198 -0.88 -6.33 3.03
C ARG A 198 -2.26 -6.80 2.63
N PHE A 199 -2.78 -7.76 3.36
CA PHE A 199 -4.12 -8.30 3.17
C PHE A 199 -4.88 -8.24 4.48
N ALA A 200 -6.20 -8.08 4.40
CA ALA A 200 -7.05 -8.20 5.57
C ALA A 200 -6.94 -9.63 6.13
N THR A 201 -6.69 -9.72 7.44
CA THR A 201 -6.62 -11.00 8.17
C THR A 201 -7.92 -11.32 8.90
N ASP A 202 -8.81 -10.33 9.01
CA ASP A 202 -10.14 -10.40 9.60
C ASP A 202 -11.12 -9.45 8.90
N GLY A 203 -12.40 -9.55 9.27
CA GLY A 203 -13.48 -8.76 8.69
C GLY A 203 -13.85 -9.17 7.26
N ILE A 204 -14.72 -8.36 6.65
CA ILE A 204 -15.38 -8.63 5.36
C ILE A 204 -14.41 -8.67 4.17
N TRP A 205 -13.20 -8.12 4.29
CA TRP A 205 -12.21 -8.05 3.21
C TRP A 205 -11.19 -9.18 3.27
N THR A 206 -11.31 -10.09 4.24
CA THR A 206 -10.43 -11.25 4.33
C THR A 206 -10.56 -12.09 3.05
N PRO A 207 -9.47 -12.31 2.29
CA PRO A 207 -9.55 -13.12 1.09
C PRO A 207 -9.95 -14.58 1.37
N ASP A 208 -10.76 -15.18 0.51
CA ASP A 208 -11.17 -16.59 0.66
C ASP A 208 -9.96 -17.54 0.73
N ALA A 209 -8.94 -17.28 -0.09
CA ALA A 209 -7.70 -18.06 -0.11
C ALA A 209 -6.97 -18.02 1.24
N TYR A 210 -7.04 -16.89 1.97
CA TYR A 210 -6.47 -16.78 3.31
C TYR A 210 -7.23 -17.67 4.30
N THR A 211 -8.56 -17.63 4.24
CA THR A 211 -9.43 -18.46 5.08
C THR A 211 -9.24 -19.95 4.80
N GLU A 212 -9.16 -20.35 3.54
CA GLU A 212 -8.91 -21.74 3.12
C GLU A 212 -7.53 -22.23 3.60
N LEU A 213 -6.50 -21.41 3.46
CA LEU A 213 -5.16 -21.71 3.96
C LEU A 213 -5.18 -21.89 5.49
N LYS A 214 -5.78 -20.95 6.23
CA LYS A 214 -5.90 -21.01 7.69
C LYS A 214 -6.62 -22.28 8.15
N ASN A 215 -7.73 -22.63 7.48
CA ASN A 215 -8.48 -23.86 7.78
C ASN A 215 -7.65 -25.11 7.49
N SER A 216 -6.96 -25.16 6.34
CA SER A 216 -6.11 -26.29 5.95
C SER A 216 -4.94 -26.49 6.92
N VAL A 217 -4.26 -25.41 7.30
CA VAL A 217 -3.16 -25.44 8.28
C VAL A 217 -3.68 -25.86 9.66
N THR A 218 -4.84 -25.35 10.08
CA THR A 218 -5.46 -25.72 11.36
C THR A 218 -5.85 -27.20 11.38
N GLU A 219 -6.38 -27.74 10.29
CA GLU A 219 -6.72 -29.17 10.16
C GLU A 219 -5.46 -30.05 10.23
N ILE A 220 -4.40 -29.68 9.49
CA ILE A 220 -3.11 -30.38 9.54
C ILE A 220 -2.54 -30.32 10.96
N ALA A 221 -2.49 -29.14 11.59
CA ALA A 221 -2.00 -28.96 12.95
C ALA A 221 -2.82 -29.79 13.96
N SER A 222 -4.15 -29.89 13.77
CA SER A 222 -5.03 -30.73 14.60
C SER A 222 -4.74 -32.22 14.45
N LYS A 223 -4.47 -32.71 13.22
CA LYS A 223 -4.03 -34.10 12.98
C LYS A 223 -2.67 -34.40 13.62
N TRP A 224 -1.77 -33.41 13.67
CA TRP A 224 -0.47 -33.55 14.32
C TRP A 224 -0.59 -33.53 15.84
N ALA A 225 -1.54 -32.76 16.36
CA ALA A 225 -1.91 -32.74 17.76
C ALA A 225 -2.46 -34.10 18.27
N GLU A 226 -3.17 -34.85 17.43
CA GLU A 226 -3.57 -36.24 17.74
C GLU A 226 -2.37 -37.20 17.87
N SER A 227 -1.18 -36.80 17.39
CA SER A 227 0.06 -37.59 17.48
C SER A 227 0.80 -37.46 18.83
N GLY A 228 0.19 -36.78 19.82
CA GLY A 228 0.69 -36.65 21.19
C GLY A 228 0.97 -35.21 21.64
N THR A 229 1.29 -35.02 22.93
CA THR A 229 1.44 -33.72 23.61
C THR A 229 2.41 -32.73 22.94
N VAL A 230 3.41 -33.21 22.20
CA VAL A 230 4.39 -32.36 21.49
C VAL A 230 3.78 -31.69 20.26
N GLY A 231 2.85 -32.36 19.56
CA GLY A 231 2.15 -31.80 18.40
C GLY A 231 1.17 -30.69 18.80
N LEU A 232 0.44 -30.90 19.91
CA LEU A 232 -0.45 -29.91 20.52
C LEU A 232 0.29 -28.64 20.96
N MET A 233 1.46 -28.79 21.59
CA MET A 233 2.27 -27.64 22.02
C MET A 233 2.83 -26.86 20.84
N LYS A 234 3.28 -27.53 19.76
CA LYS A 234 3.74 -26.86 18.54
C LYS A 234 2.60 -26.16 17.79
N ALA A 235 1.42 -26.78 17.71
CA ALA A 235 0.24 -26.17 17.09
C ALA A 235 -0.29 -24.97 17.89
N ALA A 236 -0.29 -25.06 19.23
CA ALA A 236 -0.73 -23.96 20.11
C ALA A 236 0.29 -22.81 20.21
N GLN A 237 1.55 -23.05 19.87
CA GLN A 237 2.62 -22.04 19.83
C GLN A 237 2.89 -21.51 18.42
N PHE A 238 2.21 -22.02 17.41
CA PHE A 238 2.39 -21.59 16.03
C PHE A 238 1.89 -20.15 15.89
N ASN A 239 2.82 -19.22 15.67
CA ASN A 239 2.47 -17.89 15.19
C ASN A 239 2.55 -17.91 13.66
N GLN A 240 1.46 -17.53 13.00
CA GLN A 240 1.41 -17.42 11.55
C GLN A 240 2.44 -16.42 11.00
N ASP A 241 2.82 -15.41 11.80
CA ASP A 241 3.88 -14.47 11.45
C ASP A 241 5.22 -15.18 11.18
N ASP A 242 5.46 -16.35 11.79
CA ASP A 242 6.68 -17.13 11.61
C ASP A 242 6.74 -17.82 10.22
N LEU A 243 5.61 -17.92 9.51
CA LEU A 243 5.59 -18.43 8.13
C LEU A 243 6.17 -17.43 7.13
N TYR A 244 6.00 -16.14 7.41
CA TYR A 244 6.45 -15.09 6.51
C TYR A 244 7.91 -14.77 6.78
N GLN A 245 8.73 -14.83 5.74
CA GLN A 245 10.10 -14.38 5.87
C GLN A 245 10.13 -12.86 6.09
N ASP A 246 11.01 -12.43 6.99
CA ASP A 246 11.33 -11.03 7.16
C ASP A 246 11.96 -10.47 5.87
N THR A 247 11.18 -9.64 5.16
CA THR A 247 11.55 -9.04 3.87
C THR A 247 12.39 -7.78 4.01
N GLN A 248 12.59 -7.27 5.23
CA GLN A 248 13.39 -6.07 5.53
C GLN A 248 14.90 -6.39 5.60
N LYS A 249 15.38 -7.16 4.63
CA LYS A 249 16.77 -7.63 4.53
C LYS A 249 17.32 -7.29 3.14
N LEU A 250 18.62 -7.03 3.08
CA LEU A 250 19.32 -6.74 1.81
C LEU A 250 19.18 -7.84 0.76
N LYS A 251 18.87 -9.08 1.16
CA LYS A 251 18.61 -10.18 0.21
C LYS A 251 17.37 -9.93 -0.66
N TYR A 252 16.45 -9.07 -0.20
CA TYR A 252 15.24 -8.65 -0.91
C TYR A 252 15.36 -7.25 -1.51
N THR A 253 16.59 -6.83 -1.82
CA THR A 253 16.82 -5.56 -2.51
C THR A 253 16.15 -5.58 -3.89
N GLN A 254 15.59 -4.44 -4.28
CA GLN A 254 15.02 -4.27 -5.61
C GLN A 254 15.78 -3.17 -6.33
N ALA A 255 15.86 -3.27 -7.64
CA ALA A 255 16.47 -2.26 -8.48
C ALA A 255 15.77 -2.19 -9.82
N GLY A 256 15.79 -1.03 -10.45
CA GLY A 256 15.32 -0.91 -11.81
C GLY A 256 15.93 0.25 -12.55
N LEU A 257 15.91 0.11 -13.85
CA LEU A 257 16.34 1.11 -14.81
C LEU A 257 15.21 1.37 -15.78
N ARG A 258 14.93 2.65 -16.02
CA ARG A 258 13.95 3.09 -17.01
C ARG A 258 14.56 4.15 -17.90
N ILE A 259 14.33 4.00 -19.20
CA ILE A 259 14.69 4.99 -20.20
C ILE A 259 13.44 5.38 -20.96
N THR A 260 13.19 6.67 -21.10
CA THR A 260 12.06 7.23 -21.85
C THR A 260 12.55 8.33 -22.76
N GLY A 261 11.91 8.51 -23.91
CA GLY A 261 12.18 9.65 -24.78
C GLY A 261 11.14 9.78 -25.87
N THR A 262 11.31 10.82 -26.69
CA THR A 262 10.39 11.13 -27.78
C THR A 262 11.17 11.20 -29.08
N PHE A 263 10.74 10.45 -30.09
CA PHE A 263 11.32 10.49 -31.43
C PHE A 263 10.25 10.95 -32.45
N GLY A 264 10.42 12.16 -32.97
CA GLY A 264 9.44 12.78 -33.85
C GLY A 264 8.12 13.01 -33.12
N SER A 265 7.08 12.27 -33.49
CA SER A 265 5.75 12.33 -32.85
C SER A 265 5.44 11.09 -32.00
N PHE A 266 6.44 10.26 -31.69
CA PHE A 266 6.28 9.01 -30.95
C PHE A 266 7.01 9.06 -29.61
N ASP A 267 6.28 8.83 -28.53
CA ASP A 267 6.83 8.61 -27.19
C ASP A 267 7.17 7.13 -27.02
N TRP A 268 8.33 6.84 -26.44
CA TRP A 268 8.76 5.48 -26.12
C TRP A 268 9.34 5.38 -24.72
N GLY A 269 9.30 4.17 -24.18
CA GLY A 269 9.90 3.84 -22.91
C GLY A 269 10.29 2.38 -22.85
N ALA A 270 11.41 2.10 -22.21
CA ALA A 270 11.83 0.76 -21.84
C ALA A 270 12.20 0.76 -20.36
N SER A 271 11.77 -0.27 -19.65
CA SER A 271 12.06 -0.46 -18.23
C SER A 271 12.53 -1.88 -17.97
N TYR A 272 13.50 -2.01 -17.08
CA TYR A 272 13.95 -3.28 -16.52
C TYR A 272 13.83 -3.19 -15.00
N TYR A 273 13.22 -4.20 -14.41
CA TYR A 273 13.03 -4.29 -12.98
C TYR A 273 13.58 -5.64 -12.50
N TYR A 274 14.37 -5.58 -11.44
CA TYR A 274 14.89 -6.71 -10.70
C TYR A 274 14.34 -6.60 -9.27
N GLY A 275 13.65 -7.64 -8.82
CA GLY A 275 13.05 -7.68 -7.50
C GLY A 275 12.30 -8.99 -7.30
N HIS A 276 11.40 -8.99 -6.34
CA HIS A 276 10.67 -10.17 -5.90
C HIS A 276 9.16 -9.91 -5.99
N TYR A 277 8.38 -10.97 -6.10
CA TYR A 277 6.94 -10.92 -5.90
C TYR A 277 6.64 -10.49 -4.46
N LYS A 278 5.73 -9.54 -4.31
CA LYS A 278 5.32 -9.01 -3.00
C LYS A 278 4.30 -9.89 -2.29
N GLN A 279 3.75 -10.86 -3.02
CA GLN A 279 2.86 -11.89 -2.51
C GLN A 279 3.66 -13.17 -2.26
N PRO A 280 3.55 -13.77 -1.06
CA PRO A 280 4.26 -14.98 -0.73
C PRO A 280 3.67 -16.20 -1.45
N SER A 281 4.52 -17.16 -1.77
CA SER A 281 4.12 -18.46 -2.31
C SER A 281 4.70 -19.62 -1.46
N ALA A 282 4.15 -20.82 -1.63
CA ALA A 282 4.69 -22.04 -1.02
C ALA A 282 4.68 -23.18 -2.03
N ASP A 283 5.82 -23.89 -2.16
CA ASP A 283 5.88 -25.16 -2.87
C ASP A 283 5.51 -26.31 -1.92
N LEU A 284 4.26 -26.75 -2.02
CA LEU A 284 3.73 -27.87 -1.25
C LEU A 284 4.19 -29.25 -1.78
N SER A 285 4.72 -29.31 -3.01
CA SER A 285 5.16 -30.54 -3.66
C SER A 285 6.34 -31.17 -2.91
N ALA A 286 7.26 -30.34 -2.43
CA ALA A 286 8.41 -30.76 -1.65
C ALA A 286 7.99 -31.38 -0.30
N THR A 287 6.96 -30.86 0.36
CA THR A 287 6.50 -31.33 1.67
C THR A 287 5.74 -32.64 1.57
N ILE A 288 4.84 -32.77 0.58
CA ILE A 288 4.00 -33.97 0.40
C ILE A 288 4.84 -35.18 -0.06
N LEU A 289 5.86 -34.98 -0.90
CA LEU A 289 6.68 -36.07 -1.45
C LEU A 289 7.88 -36.45 -0.57
N SER A 290 8.38 -35.55 0.28
CA SER A 290 9.59 -35.82 1.09
C SER A 290 9.31 -36.45 2.46
N GLY A 291 8.04 -36.58 2.86
CA GLY A 291 7.69 -37.09 4.20
C GLY A 291 8.22 -36.22 5.34
N LYS A 292 8.64 -34.98 5.06
CA LYS A 292 9.12 -34.03 6.06
C LYS A 292 7.98 -33.59 6.97
N THR A 293 8.24 -33.66 8.27
CA THR A 293 7.37 -33.21 9.36
C THR A 293 7.64 -31.74 9.75
N GLU A 294 8.01 -30.90 8.80
CA GLU A 294 8.16 -29.45 9.02
C GLU A 294 7.34 -28.70 7.96
N MET A 295 6.60 -27.67 8.41
CA MET A 295 5.84 -26.82 7.48
C MET A 295 6.83 -26.05 6.57
N PRO A 296 6.54 -25.94 5.27
CA PRO A 296 7.37 -25.12 4.38
C PRO A 296 7.25 -23.64 4.78
N SER A 297 8.38 -22.92 4.75
CA SER A 297 8.36 -21.46 4.85
C SER A 297 7.76 -20.86 3.59
N LEU A 298 7.07 -19.72 3.72
CA LEU A 298 6.66 -18.95 2.55
C LEU A 298 7.88 -18.28 1.91
N GLU A 299 7.92 -18.25 0.59
CA GLU A 299 8.98 -17.61 -0.18
C GLU A 299 8.43 -16.43 -1.00
N TYR A 300 9.31 -15.48 -1.29
CA TYR A 300 9.02 -14.32 -2.13
C TYR A 300 9.98 -14.42 -3.33
N ASP A 301 9.55 -15.13 -4.36
CA ASP A 301 10.33 -15.41 -5.57
C ASP A 301 10.61 -14.15 -6.40
#